data_AF-A0A2E8UG64-F1
#
_entry.id   AF-A0A2E8UG64-F1
#
_cell.length_a   1.000
_cell.length_b   1.000
_cell.length_c   1.000
_cell.angle_alpha   90.00
_cell.angle_beta   90.00
_cell.angle_gamma   90.00
#
_symmetry.space_group_name_H-M   'P 1'
#
loop_
_entity.id
_entity.type
_entity.pdbx_description
1 polymer ?
#
loop_
_entity_poly.entity_id
_entity_poly.type
_entity_poly.pdbx_seq_one_letter_code
_entity_poly.pdbx_strand_id
1 'polypeptide(L)'
;AYLRRYPIATVKGDQNNVAIVVDRSSEGIVENAEKNFFEGDKLTSWGQSLVDFSVQYEQDVIETRLFMSKLRNLKLLTTKHVGQTIDGKDRAYANFISIDGDVLKNLSNDQLLELNNKGYLAIIFAQLFSQENWSKIISKRTDIQI
;
A
#
# COMPACT_ATOMS: atom_id res chain seq x y z
N ALA A 1 -1.92 4.45 8.25
CA ALA A 1 -1.99 5.75 7.54
C ALA A 1 -3.17 6.60 8.03
N TYR A 2 -4.40 6.08 8.05
CA TYR A 2 -5.62 6.80 8.46
C TYR A 2 -5.49 7.55 9.80
N LEU A 3 -5.05 6.87 10.87
CA LEU A 3 -4.88 7.49 12.20
C LEU A 3 -3.93 8.70 12.23
N ARG A 4 -2.97 8.80 11.30
CA ARG A 4 -2.01 9.92 11.26
C ARG A 4 -2.57 11.17 10.61
N ARG A 5 -3.64 11.03 9.81
CA ARG A 5 -4.29 12.14 9.13
C ARG A 5 -5.64 12.50 9.74
N TYR A 6 -6.30 11.55 10.42
CA TYR A 6 -7.53 11.83 11.15
C TYR A 6 -7.28 12.93 12.21
N PRO A 7 -8.11 13.99 12.26
CA PRO A 7 -9.46 14.13 11.69
C PRO A 7 -9.55 14.85 10.33
N ILE A 8 -8.43 14.95 9.61
CA ILE A 8 -8.31 15.60 8.31
C ILE A 8 -8.37 14.56 7.19
N ALA A 9 -9.03 14.92 6.09
CA ALA A 9 -8.97 14.18 4.85
C ALA A 9 -8.83 15.09 3.63
N THR A 10 -8.43 14.48 2.52
CA THR A 10 -8.23 15.16 1.25
C THR A 10 -9.34 14.76 0.29
N VAL A 11 -9.95 15.75 -0.37
CA VAL A 11 -10.97 15.54 -1.41
C VAL A 11 -10.48 16.19 -2.70
N LYS A 12 -10.64 15.48 -3.82
CA LYS A 12 -10.31 16.01 -5.14
C LYS A 12 -11.32 17.11 -5.50
N GLY A 13 -10.83 18.30 -5.80
CA GLY A 13 -11.60 19.41 -6.36
C GLY A 13 -11.46 19.50 -7.87
N ASP A 14 -11.98 20.59 -8.44
CA ASP A 14 -11.90 20.87 -9.88
C ASP A 14 -10.50 21.33 -10.30
N GLN A 15 -10.13 21.10 -11.56
CA GLN A 15 -8.91 21.61 -12.20
C GLN A 15 -7.60 21.29 -11.43
N ASN A 16 -7.47 20.07 -10.90
CA ASN A 16 -6.34 19.62 -10.06
C ASN A 16 -6.23 20.30 -8.70
N ASN A 17 -7.23 21.07 -8.28
CA ASN A 17 -7.28 21.57 -6.92
C ASN A 17 -7.62 20.44 -5.96
N VAL A 18 -7.13 20.60 -4.74
CA VAL A 18 -7.33 19.66 -3.65
C VAL A 18 -7.96 20.42 -2.51
N ALA A 19 -9.09 19.91 -2.01
CA ALA A 19 -9.74 20.46 -0.84
C ALA A 19 -9.37 19.64 0.40
N ILE A 20 -9.10 20.33 1.50
CA ILE A 20 -8.92 19.71 2.81
C ILE A 20 -10.24 19.79 3.55
N VAL A 21 -10.73 18.64 4.01
CA VAL A 21 -11.92 18.55 4.84
C VAL A 21 -11.54 18.13 6.25
N VAL A 22 -12.27 18.66 7.23
CA VAL A 22 -12.02 18.43 8.65
C VAL A 22 -13.29 17.89 9.27
N ASP A 23 -13.19 16.74 9.94
CA ASP A 23 -14.26 16.23 10.79
C ASP A 23 -14.30 17.03 12.09
N ARG A 24 -15.16 18.07 12.11
CA ARG A 24 -15.36 18.94 13.27
C ARG A 24 -15.99 18.22 14.47
N SER A 25 -16.60 17.05 14.27
CA SER A 25 -17.19 16.25 15.35
C SER A 25 -16.18 15.31 16.01
N SER A 26 -14.96 15.28 15.50
CA SER A 26 -13.91 14.41 16.03
C SER A 26 -13.51 14.78 17.45
N GLU A 27 -13.46 13.79 18.33
CA GLU A 27 -12.87 13.90 19.68
C GLU A 27 -11.37 14.25 19.64
N GLY A 28 -10.71 14.12 18.48
CA GLY A 28 -9.32 14.51 18.28
C GLY A 28 -9.11 16.01 18.06
N ILE A 29 -10.17 16.80 17.87
CA ILE A 29 -10.10 18.27 17.80
C ILE A 29 -10.49 18.83 19.15
N VAL A 30 -9.52 19.39 19.85
CA VAL A 30 -9.70 19.95 21.20
C VAL A 30 -9.21 21.39 21.25
N GLU A 31 -9.82 22.18 22.14
CA GLU A 31 -9.32 23.51 22.47
C GLU A 31 -8.02 23.43 23.27
N ASN A 32 -7.15 24.44 23.11
CA ASN A 32 -5.87 24.55 23.81
C ASN A 32 -4.95 23.32 23.67
N ALA A 33 -4.99 22.67 22.50
CA ALA A 33 -4.09 21.57 22.19
C ALA A 33 -2.61 22.01 22.24
N GLU A 34 -1.72 21.12 22.68
CA GLU A 34 -0.27 21.37 22.61
C GLU A 34 0.20 21.64 21.17
N LYS A 35 -0.46 20.97 20.21
CA LYS A 35 -0.19 21.12 18.78
C LYS A 35 -1.34 21.82 18.08
N ASN A 36 -1.24 23.14 17.97
CA ASN A 36 -2.23 23.95 17.27
C ASN A 36 -2.19 23.72 15.75
N PHE A 37 -3.35 23.70 15.10
CA PHE A 37 -3.44 23.69 13.64
C PHE A 37 -3.04 25.03 13.02
N PHE A 38 -3.42 26.13 13.68
CA PHE A 38 -3.24 27.50 13.17
C PHE A 38 -2.54 28.41 14.18
N GLU A 39 -1.84 29.42 13.66
CA GLU A 39 -1.33 30.59 14.37
C GLU A 39 -1.84 31.83 13.63
N GLY A 40 -2.87 32.48 14.18
CA GLY A 40 -3.68 33.47 13.45
C GLY A 40 -4.37 32.83 12.24
N ASP A 41 -4.21 33.45 11.06
CA ASP A 41 -4.82 32.98 9.80
C ASP A 41 -3.95 31.97 9.03
N LYS A 42 -2.80 31.57 9.58
CA LYS A 42 -1.86 30.66 8.91
C LYS A 42 -1.80 29.32 9.62
N LEU A 43 -1.58 28.25 8.84
CA LEU A 43 -1.25 26.95 9.41
C LEU A 43 0.07 27.02 10.16
N THR A 44 0.14 26.34 11.31
CA THR A 44 1.42 26.07 11.97
C THR A 44 2.25 25.09 11.12
N SER A 45 3.55 24.95 11.43
CA SER A 45 4.39 23.91 10.81
C SER A 45 3.81 22.51 10.99
N TRP A 46 3.23 22.23 12.16
CA TRP A 46 2.53 20.98 12.44
C TRP A 46 1.27 20.83 11.57
N GLY A 47 0.40 21.84 11.52
CA GLY A 47 -0.82 21.82 10.70
C GLY A 47 -0.51 21.61 9.22
N GLN A 48 0.51 22.29 8.70
CA GLN A 48 0.98 22.09 7.33
C GLN A 48 1.45 20.65 7.08
N SER A 49 2.21 20.06 8.01
CA SER A 49 2.69 18.68 7.84
C SER A 49 1.56 17.64 7.75
N LEU A 50 0.44 17.87 8.45
CA LEU A 50 -0.73 17.00 8.37
C LEU A 50 -1.44 17.13 7.02
N VAL A 51 -1.56 18.36 6.51
CA VAL A 51 -2.11 18.64 5.17
C VAL A 51 -1.26 17.97 4.10
N ASP A 52 0.06 18.19 4.12
CA ASP A 52 1.00 17.63 3.15
C ASP A 52 0.97 16.10 3.17
N PHE A 53 0.93 15.50 4.36
CA PHE A 53 0.80 14.04 4.50
C PHE A 53 -0.51 13.52 3.91
N SER A 54 -1.63 14.22 4.14
CA SER A 54 -2.93 13.81 3.60
C SER A 54 -2.96 13.91 2.07
N VAL A 55 -2.36 14.95 1.49
CA VAL A 55 -2.22 15.09 0.03
C VAL A 55 -1.33 13.99 -0.54
N GLN A 56 -0.14 13.78 0.02
CA GLN A 56 0.78 12.75 -0.44
C GLN A 56 0.14 11.35 -0.37
N TYR A 57 -0.59 11.06 0.70
CA TYR A 57 -1.27 9.78 0.85
C TYR A 57 -2.28 9.51 -0.27
N GLU A 58 -3.09 10.50 -0.68
CA GLU A 58 -4.03 10.31 -1.79
C GLU A 58 -3.31 10.14 -3.14
N GLN A 59 -2.18 10.83 -3.34
CA GLN A 59 -1.33 10.59 -4.53
C GLN A 59 -0.81 9.15 -4.54
N ASP A 60 -0.28 8.66 -3.41
CA ASP A 60 0.21 7.28 -3.29
C ASP A 60 -0.90 6.25 -3.52
N VAL A 61 -2.14 6.54 -3.11
CA VAL A 61 -3.32 5.70 -3.38
C VAL A 61 -3.60 5.63 -4.88
N ILE A 62 -3.53 6.76 -5.59
CA ILE A 62 -3.71 6.82 -7.05
C ILE A 62 -2.61 6.00 -7.74
N GLU A 63 -1.34 6.22 -7.38
CA GLU A 63 -0.20 5.49 -7.94
C GLU A 63 -0.31 3.98 -7.69
N THR A 64 -0.71 3.58 -6.48
CA THR A 64 -0.98 2.17 -6.15
C THR A 64 -2.07 1.58 -7.04
N ARG A 65 -3.16 2.32 -7.30
CA ARG A 65 -4.24 1.86 -8.19
C ARG A 65 -3.76 1.71 -9.64
N LEU A 66 -2.96 2.65 -10.14
CA LEU A 66 -2.36 2.59 -11.47
C LEU A 66 -1.44 1.40 -11.60
N PHE A 67 -0.56 1.18 -10.63
CA PHE A 67 0.32 0.01 -10.55
C PHE A 67 -0.49 -1.29 -10.58
N MET A 68 -1.47 -1.45 -9.69
CA MET A 68 -2.30 -2.65 -9.64
C MET A 68 -3.11 -2.87 -10.93
N SER A 69 -3.57 -1.80 -11.57
CA SER A 69 -4.24 -1.87 -12.88
C SER A 69 -3.27 -2.39 -13.95
N LYS A 70 -2.04 -1.89 -13.97
CA LYS A 70 -1.01 -2.35 -14.91
C LYS A 70 -0.69 -3.83 -14.72
N LEU A 71 -0.53 -4.29 -13.48
CA LEU A 71 -0.30 -5.71 -13.18
C LEU A 71 -1.44 -6.61 -13.68
N ARG A 72 -2.70 -6.19 -13.48
CA ARG A 72 -3.87 -6.92 -13.99
C ARG A 72 -3.89 -6.98 -15.51
N ASN A 73 -3.64 -5.85 -16.17
CA ASN A 73 -3.63 -5.77 -17.64
C ASN A 73 -2.56 -6.68 -18.27
N LEU A 74 -1.41 -6.81 -17.61
CA LEU A 74 -0.34 -7.74 -18.02
C LEU A 74 -0.57 -9.18 -17.52
N LYS A 75 -1.67 -9.46 -16.83
CA LYS A 75 -1.99 -10.76 -16.23
C LYS A 75 -0.89 -11.28 -15.29
N LEU A 76 -0.21 -10.36 -14.60
CA LEU A 76 0.90 -10.68 -13.70
C LEU A 76 0.45 -11.17 -12.31
N LEU A 77 -0.85 -11.22 -12.02
CA LEU A 77 -1.35 -11.60 -10.70
C LEU A 77 -1.84 -13.05 -10.72
N THR A 78 -1.35 -13.85 -9.78
CA THR A 78 -1.73 -15.25 -9.60
C THR A 78 -2.09 -15.55 -8.15
N THR A 79 -2.94 -16.54 -7.92
CA THR A 79 -3.22 -17.02 -6.56
C THR A 79 -2.10 -17.96 -6.13
N LYS A 80 -1.52 -17.72 -4.96
CA LYS A 80 -0.57 -18.60 -4.30
C LYS A 80 -1.21 -19.24 -3.09
N HIS A 81 -0.99 -20.54 -2.98
CA HIS A 81 -1.35 -21.34 -1.82
C HIS A 81 -0.06 -21.76 -1.12
N VAL A 82 -0.02 -21.53 0.18
CA VAL A 82 1.06 -21.96 1.06
C VAL A 82 0.44 -22.86 2.10
N GLY A 83 0.79 -24.14 2.07
CA GLY A 83 0.20 -25.17 2.92
C GLY A 83 1.08 -26.40 3.00
N GLN A 84 0.65 -27.39 3.77
CA GLN A 84 1.29 -28.69 3.88
C GLN A 84 0.22 -29.79 3.90
N THR A 85 0.49 -30.89 3.20
CA THR A 85 -0.32 -32.10 3.32
C THR A 85 0.04 -32.86 4.59
N ILE A 86 -0.92 -33.04 5.49
CA ILE A 86 -0.79 -33.83 6.72
C ILE A 86 -1.90 -34.88 6.71
N ASP A 87 -1.55 -36.17 6.84
CA ASP A 87 -2.49 -37.30 6.82
C ASP A 87 -3.43 -37.30 5.60
N GLY A 88 -2.90 -36.92 4.43
CA GLY A 88 -3.66 -36.81 3.19
C GLY A 88 -4.62 -35.62 3.11
N LYS A 89 -4.65 -34.75 4.13
CA LYS A 89 -5.43 -33.51 4.14
C LYS A 89 -4.52 -32.31 3.90
N ASP A 90 -4.92 -31.44 2.97
CA ASP A 90 -4.24 -30.17 2.76
C ASP A 90 -4.53 -29.22 3.93
N ARG A 91 -3.48 -28.71 4.56
CA ARG A 91 -3.55 -27.71 5.63
C ARG A 91 -2.95 -26.41 5.11
N ALA A 92 -3.83 -25.49 4.70
CA ALA A 92 -3.45 -24.16 4.28
C ALA A 92 -2.88 -23.34 5.46
N TYR A 93 -1.69 -22.78 5.28
CA TYR A 93 -1.14 -21.74 6.14
C TYR A 93 -1.54 -20.34 5.67
N ALA A 94 -1.58 -20.11 4.36
CA ALA A 94 -2.01 -18.86 3.75
C ALA A 94 -2.46 -19.05 2.29
N ASN A 95 -3.46 -18.26 1.88
CA ASN A 95 -3.84 -18.07 0.49
C ASN A 95 -3.74 -16.56 0.19
N PHE A 96 -3.04 -16.18 -0.86
CA PHE A 96 -2.85 -14.77 -1.22
C PHE A 96 -2.63 -14.58 -2.71
N ILE A 97 -2.75 -13.34 -3.17
CA ILE A 97 -2.38 -12.96 -4.53
C ILE A 97 -0.91 -12.56 -4.55
N SER A 98 -0.16 -13.09 -5.50
CA SER A 98 1.25 -12.77 -5.74
C SER A 98 1.47 -12.40 -7.19
N ILE A 99 2.64 -11.81 -7.46
CA ILE A 99 3.14 -11.68 -8.81
C ILE A 99 3.55 -13.06 -9.33
N ASP A 100 3.20 -13.32 -10.58
CA ASP A 100 3.61 -14.50 -11.34
C ASP A 100 4.95 -14.24 -12.04
N GLY A 101 6.01 -14.91 -11.56
CA GLY A 101 7.35 -14.78 -12.11
C GLY A 101 7.51 -15.36 -13.52
N ASP A 102 6.72 -16.37 -13.88
CA ASP A 102 6.77 -16.98 -15.21
C ASP A 102 6.10 -16.07 -16.23
N VAL A 103 4.97 -15.44 -15.87
CA VAL A 103 4.36 -14.41 -16.73
C VAL A 103 5.31 -13.22 -16.89
N LEU A 104 5.95 -12.77 -15.81
CA LEU A 104 6.92 -11.67 -15.86
C LEU A 104 8.09 -11.96 -16.81
N LYS A 105 8.66 -13.16 -16.73
CA LYS A 105 9.78 -13.59 -17.58
C LYS A 105 9.42 -13.64 -19.06
N ASN A 106 8.15 -13.90 -19.38
CA ASN A 106 7.65 -14.03 -20.75
C ASN A 106 7.03 -12.74 -21.31
N LEU A 107 7.10 -11.61 -20.59
CA LEU A 107 6.68 -10.32 -21.14
C LEU A 107 7.55 -9.92 -22.34
N SER A 108 6.96 -9.16 -23.27
CA SER A 108 7.73 -8.61 -24.39
C SER A 108 8.70 -7.53 -23.93
N ASN A 109 9.74 -7.26 -24.74
CA ASN A 109 10.70 -6.20 -24.46
C ASN A 109 10.03 -4.83 -24.25
N ASP A 110 9.00 -4.50 -25.05
CA ASP A 110 8.28 -3.23 -24.92
C ASP A 110 7.50 -3.15 -23.60
N GLN A 111 6.89 -4.25 -23.16
CA GLN A 111 6.19 -4.31 -21.87
C GLN A 111 7.17 -4.16 -20.71
N LEU A 112 8.33 -4.81 -20.79
CA LEU A 112 9.39 -4.68 -19.77
C LEU A 112 9.96 -3.27 -19.73
N LEU A 113 10.20 -2.65 -20.89
CA LEU A 113 10.66 -1.26 -20.98
C LEU A 113 9.63 -0.30 -20.37
N GLU A 114 8.34 -0.50 -20.65
CA GLU A 114 7.29 0.32 -20.05
C GLU A 114 7.26 0.18 -18.52
N LEU A 115 7.35 -1.04 -17.99
CA LEU A 115 7.43 -1.27 -16.55
C LEU A 115 8.68 -0.64 -15.93
N ASN A 116 9.82 -0.68 -16.61
CA ASN A 116 11.06 -0.05 -16.17
C ASN A 116 10.93 1.48 -16.11
N ASN A 117 10.40 2.09 -17.18
CA ASN A 117 10.22 3.55 -17.27
C ASN A 117 9.26 4.09 -16.20
N LYS A 118 8.30 3.27 -15.77
CA LYS A 118 7.39 3.59 -14.65
C LYS A 118 7.96 3.28 -13.27
N GLY A 119 9.16 2.69 -13.18
CA GLY A 119 9.76 2.23 -11.92
C GLY A 119 9.09 0.98 -11.31
N TYR A 120 8.16 0.36 -12.02
CA TYR A 120 7.34 -0.74 -11.51
C TYR A 120 8.13 -2.04 -11.35
N LEU A 121 9.19 -2.26 -12.14
CA LEU A 121 10.03 -3.46 -11.99
C LEU A 121 10.65 -3.56 -10.60
N ALA A 122 11.11 -2.47 -10.01
CA ALA A 122 11.68 -2.47 -8.67
C ALA A 122 10.67 -2.96 -7.62
N ILE A 123 9.43 -2.47 -7.70
CA ILE A 123 8.33 -2.86 -6.81
C ILE A 123 7.96 -4.33 -7.01
N ILE A 124 7.92 -4.77 -8.28
CA ILE A 124 7.64 -6.16 -8.64
C ILE A 124 8.67 -7.11 -8.02
N PHE A 125 9.96 -6.86 -8.22
CA PHE A 125 11.02 -7.70 -7.66
C PHE A 125 11.06 -7.65 -6.14
N ALA A 126 10.80 -6.49 -5.52
CA ALA A 126 10.71 -6.39 -4.07
C ALA A 126 9.61 -7.30 -3.50
N GLN A 127 8.44 -7.37 -4.16
CA GLN A 127 7.38 -8.28 -3.76
C GLN A 127 7.80 -9.75 -3.93
N LEU A 128 8.39 -10.12 -5.07
CA LEU A 128 8.86 -11.48 -5.33
C LEU A 128 9.88 -11.94 -4.27
N PHE A 129 10.88 -11.11 -3.97
CA PHE A 129 11.87 -11.41 -2.92
C PHE A 129 11.26 -11.46 -1.52
N SER A 130 10.23 -10.67 -1.25
CA SER A 130 9.49 -10.76 0.01
C SER A 130 8.83 -12.13 0.17
N GLN A 131 8.23 -12.69 -0.90
CA GLN A 131 7.55 -13.99 -0.85
C GLN A 131 8.48 -15.18 -0.58
N GLU A 132 9.76 -15.08 -0.93
CA GLU A 132 10.75 -16.12 -0.62
C GLU A 132 10.91 -16.36 0.89
N ASN A 133 10.42 -15.45 1.74
CA ASN A 133 10.45 -15.60 3.19
C ASN A 133 9.33 -16.50 3.75
N TRP A 134 8.34 -16.93 2.96
CA TRP A 134 7.27 -17.82 3.44
C TRP A 134 7.81 -19.12 4.01
N SER A 135 8.81 -19.74 3.36
CA SER A 135 9.46 -20.97 3.85
C SER A 135 10.04 -20.79 5.26
N LYS A 136 10.73 -19.67 5.49
CA LYS A 136 11.31 -19.30 6.80
C LYS A 136 10.26 -19.01 7.87
N ILE A 137 9.13 -18.42 7.48
CA ILE A 137 8.03 -18.13 8.41
C ILE A 137 7.35 -19.44 8.83
N ILE A 138 7.11 -20.35 7.89
CA ILE A 138 6.48 -21.64 8.16
C ILE A 138 7.37 -22.49 9.06
N SER A 139 8.67 -22.59 8.78
CA SER A 139 9.58 -23.41 9.59
C SER A 139 9.54 -23.00 11.07
N LYS A 140 9.58 -21.69 11.35
CA LYS A 140 9.49 -21.16 12.72
C LYS A 140 8.15 -21.44 13.40
N ARG A 141 7.08 -21.62 12.64
CA ARG A 141 5.75 -21.94 13.19
C ARG A 141 5.65 -23.40 13.58
N THR A 142 6.27 -24.29 12.81
CA THR A 142 6.33 -25.73 13.10
C THR A 142 7.15 -26.00 14.37
N ASP A 143 8.21 -25.23 14.62
CA ASP A 143 9.04 -25.34 15.83
C ASP A 143 8.29 -24.97 17.14
N ILE A 144 7.14 -24.30 17.05
CA ILE A 144 6.32 -23.88 18.21
C ILE A 144 5.30 -24.97 18.59
N GLN A 145 5.18 -26.06 17.82
CA GLN A 145 4.23 -27.16 18.07
C GLN A 145 4.83 -28.39 18.80
N ILE A 146 5.96 -28.23 19.50
CA ILE A 146 6.55 -29.26 20.38
C ILE A 146 6.20 -28.98 21.84
#